data_AF-A0A1M5SNC2-F1
#
_entry.id   AF-A0A1M5SNC2-F1
#
_cell.length_a   1.000
_cell.length_b   1.000
_cell.length_c   1.000
_cell.angle_alpha   90.00
_cell.angle_beta   90.00
_cell.angle_gamma   90.00
#
_symmetry.space_group_name_H-M   'P 1'
#
loop_
_entity.id
_entity.type
_entity.pdbx_description
1 polymer ?
#
loop_
_entity_poly.entity_id
_entity_poly.type
_entity_poly.pdbx_seq_one_letter_code
_entity_poly.pdbx_strand_id
1 'polypeptide(L)'
;MSKIKLILPACFIAFFACSCSEKVTGTTEDENTVIAQGESSSSEVAEPEPGEPESSSSTETSSSSKEELSSSSGTNLDPTSSSNGTDGGSGAGGIVFPPNRQCAAPAPARKAVYGVVDAFIQQRVTTLEGQGLSHDAAKDSATGELYRELGIDTLFQVNPRITDEQLEYTLFYLYKNRENDSINEMSPVLVNDFADGTLEPENYCINDAPYAELNKLPFAFLPLGCVYGEEVPNSLSIIRNIWRKCSGMPFCNADMADTLITIGKDHFICENSSWITLEMQGKEMNGIICTENGMRTIGVGETNNDLTYICVDEYWKSILHTQDLPAEYFFNPDFDYGTFTDPRDGHVYKTTEYNGQTWLAQDMDYFDSSDTLFVKQSRCAKNLGYREFSAEENGYCDGASRFYTVNVSKKVCPEGWRLPKKEDWTINGIGYNSALTTLPKFYVIGSFIRGKDRAATDEYGLSLRMDGAIDPYGGDMTLTGYNLFWLEEGVYTENGDLFSNFSNVDYREKGEYVPVRCVKK
;
A
#
# COMPACT_ATOMS: atom_id res chain seq x y z
N MET A 1 19.69 26.23 -22.73
CA MET A 1 18.92 26.05 -21.48
C MET A 1 18.02 24.83 -21.64
N SER A 2 18.59 23.64 -21.50
CA SER A 2 17.80 22.41 -21.41
C SER A 2 17.66 22.08 -19.92
N LYS A 3 16.44 22.04 -19.39
CA LYS A 3 16.20 21.44 -18.08
C LYS A 3 15.90 19.98 -18.30
N ILE A 4 16.69 19.08 -17.70
CA ILE A 4 16.41 17.64 -17.70
C ILE A 4 15.14 17.40 -16.88
N LYS A 5 13.98 17.45 -17.55
CA LYS A 5 12.73 17.01 -16.96
C LYS A 5 12.74 15.48 -16.93
N LEU A 6 12.90 14.91 -15.74
CA LEU A 6 12.64 13.51 -15.50
C LEU A 6 11.14 13.24 -15.66
N ILE A 7 10.72 12.91 -16.89
CA ILE A 7 9.33 12.55 -17.18
C ILE A 7 9.08 11.15 -16.61
N LEU A 8 8.54 11.12 -15.39
CA LEU A 8 7.88 9.93 -14.85
C LEU A 8 6.67 9.59 -15.73
N PRO A 9 6.46 8.32 -16.11
CA PRO A 9 5.29 7.91 -16.87
C PRO A 9 4.04 7.96 -15.97
N ALA A 10 3.39 9.12 -15.92
CA ALA A 10 2.06 9.24 -15.33
C ALA A 10 1.08 8.39 -16.15
N CYS A 11 0.60 7.29 -15.57
CA CYS A 11 -0.32 6.36 -16.22
C CYS A 11 -1.74 6.94 -16.24
N PHE A 12 -1.95 7.98 -17.08
CA PHE A 12 -3.23 8.63 -17.26
C PHE A 12 -4.23 7.69 -17.94
N ILE A 13 -5.15 7.13 -17.15
CA ILE A 13 -6.40 6.58 -17.68
C ILE A 13 -7.26 7.77 -18.13
N ALA A 14 -7.31 7.98 -19.44
CA ALA A 14 -8.12 9.05 -20.04
C ALA A 14 -9.61 8.70 -19.97
N PHE A 15 -10.31 9.26 -18.98
CA PHE A 15 -11.78 9.30 -18.98
C PHE A 15 -12.29 10.50 -19.81
N PHE A 16 -13.19 10.21 -20.75
CA PHE A 16 -13.92 11.21 -21.52
C PHE A 16 -14.80 12.05 -20.59
N ALA A 17 -14.40 13.29 -20.31
CA ALA A 17 -15.28 14.30 -19.74
C ALA A 17 -16.11 14.94 -20.87
N CYS A 18 -17.42 14.67 -20.89
CA CYS A 18 -18.34 15.33 -21.83
C CYS A 18 -18.72 16.71 -21.28
N SER A 19 -18.39 17.77 -22.01
CA SER A 19 -18.64 19.15 -21.60
C SER A 19 -20.12 19.53 -21.69
N CYS A 20 -20.67 20.08 -20.59
CA CYS A 20 -21.87 20.92 -20.64
C CYS A 20 -21.59 22.26 -19.96
N SER A 21 -21.93 23.36 -20.66
CA SER A 21 -21.62 24.74 -20.25
C SER A 21 -22.66 25.31 -19.29
N GLU A 22 -22.21 26.13 -18.35
CA GLU A 22 -23.09 27.06 -17.62
C GLU A 22 -23.54 28.23 -18.51
N LYS A 23 -24.77 28.73 -18.28
CA LYS A 23 -25.11 30.18 -18.22
C LYS A 23 -26.57 30.44 -17.79
N VAL A 24 -26.76 30.63 -16.48
CA VAL A 24 -27.25 31.84 -15.78
C VAL A 24 -28.46 32.66 -16.35
N THR A 25 -29.30 33.13 -15.40
CA THR A 25 -30.32 34.23 -15.39
C THR A 25 -31.74 34.01 -15.95
N GLY A 26 -32.75 34.40 -15.14
CA GLY A 26 -34.13 34.67 -15.56
C GLY A 26 -35.19 34.53 -14.45
N THR A 27 -35.55 35.62 -13.77
CA THR A 27 -36.62 35.71 -12.75
C THR A 27 -38.02 35.92 -13.33
N THR A 28 -39.08 35.40 -12.69
CA THR A 28 -40.26 36.18 -12.19
C THR A 28 -41.28 35.28 -11.46
N GLU A 29 -42.27 35.92 -10.81
CA GLU A 29 -43.14 35.42 -9.73
C GLU A 29 -44.47 34.77 -10.18
N ASP A 30 -45.22 34.33 -9.17
CA ASP A 30 -46.69 34.25 -9.03
C ASP A 30 -47.49 32.95 -9.27
N GLU A 31 -48.30 32.69 -8.23
CA GLU A 31 -49.63 32.03 -8.09
C GLU A 31 -50.19 31.18 -9.27
N ASN A 32 -50.84 30.03 -9.05
CA ASN A 32 -52.01 29.89 -8.17
C ASN A 32 -52.41 28.41 -7.91
N THR A 33 -53.54 28.21 -7.22
CA THR A 33 -54.05 26.93 -6.66
C THR A 33 -55.11 26.25 -7.56
N VAL A 34 -55.49 24.99 -7.24
CA VAL A 34 -56.85 24.35 -7.37
C VAL A 34 -56.96 23.04 -8.20
N ILE A 35 -57.01 21.90 -7.48
CA ILE A 35 -58.04 20.82 -7.41
C ILE A 35 -58.61 20.12 -8.70
N ALA A 36 -58.99 18.84 -8.51
CA ALA A 36 -59.91 17.96 -9.29
C ALA A 36 -59.26 17.16 -10.45
N GLN A 37 -59.21 15.82 -10.41
CA GLN A 37 -60.26 14.76 -10.44
C GLN A 37 -60.61 14.29 -11.87
N GLY A 38 -60.98 13.01 -12.00
CA GLY A 38 -61.18 12.29 -13.26
C GLY A 38 -60.42 10.94 -13.22
N GLU A 39 -60.85 9.98 -12.39
CA GLU A 39 -61.79 8.91 -12.79
C GLU A 39 -61.15 7.94 -13.81
N SER A 40 -60.84 6.71 -13.38
CA SER A 40 -61.66 5.49 -13.61
C SER A 40 -61.52 4.95 -15.05
N SER A 41 -61.45 3.64 -15.32
CA SER A 41 -62.01 2.53 -14.55
C SER A 41 -61.35 1.17 -14.91
N SER A 42 -61.54 0.18 -14.03
CA SER A 42 -61.90 -1.24 -14.29
C SER A 42 -61.69 -1.86 -15.69
N SER A 43 -61.35 -3.14 -15.86
CA SER A 43 -61.20 -4.29 -14.93
C SER A 43 -60.75 -5.54 -15.72
N GLU A 44 -60.20 -6.55 -15.02
CA GLU A 44 -60.45 -8.02 -15.12
C GLU A 44 -60.81 -8.69 -16.48
N VAL A 45 -60.51 -9.96 -16.80
CA VAL A 45 -59.76 -11.12 -16.25
C VAL A 45 -59.80 -12.18 -17.39
N ALA A 46 -58.79 -13.06 -17.55
CA ALA A 46 -58.95 -14.50 -17.90
C ALA A 46 -57.68 -15.16 -18.51
N GLU A 47 -57.18 -16.20 -17.84
CA GLU A 47 -56.52 -17.38 -18.43
C GLU A 47 -57.61 -18.33 -19.03
N PRO A 48 -57.32 -19.25 -19.99
CA PRO A 48 -56.28 -20.30 -19.85
C PRO A 48 -55.55 -20.84 -21.12
N GLU A 49 -54.59 -21.72 -20.87
CA GLU A 49 -53.92 -22.69 -21.79
C GLU A 49 -54.87 -23.83 -22.30
N PRO A 50 -54.47 -24.86 -23.12
CA PRO A 50 -53.12 -25.34 -23.53
C PRO A 50 -52.93 -25.80 -25.02
N GLY A 51 -51.75 -26.32 -25.38
CA GLY A 51 -51.54 -27.15 -26.59
C GLY A 51 -50.08 -27.49 -27.03
N GLU A 52 -49.63 -28.73 -26.76
CA GLU A 52 -48.34 -29.36 -27.20
C GLU A 52 -48.40 -29.89 -28.68
N PRO A 53 -47.52 -30.79 -29.22
CA PRO A 53 -46.19 -31.36 -28.83
C PRO A 53 -45.10 -31.17 -29.95
N GLU A 54 -43.87 -31.70 -29.96
CA GLU A 54 -43.27 -33.03 -29.67
C GLU A 54 -41.83 -32.90 -29.08
N SER A 55 -41.42 -33.63 -28.03
CA SER A 55 -40.84 -35.01 -28.02
C SER A 55 -39.46 -35.14 -28.73
N SER A 56 -38.47 -35.95 -28.34
CA SER A 56 -38.15 -36.81 -27.16
C SER A 56 -36.72 -37.42 -27.39
N SER A 57 -35.92 -38.00 -26.47
CA SER A 57 -35.90 -38.22 -25.00
C SER A 57 -34.42 -38.24 -24.49
N SER A 58 -34.12 -38.04 -23.19
CA SER A 58 -33.67 -39.03 -22.17
C SER A 58 -32.52 -40.00 -22.57
N THR A 59 -31.55 -40.41 -21.73
CA THR A 59 -31.30 -40.27 -20.26
C THR A 59 -29.83 -40.67 -19.95
N GLU A 60 -29.27 -40.25 -18.80
CA GLU A 60 -28.26 -40.88 -17.87
C GLU A 60 -27.24 -41.96 -18.38
N THR A 61 -26.02 -42.18 -17.84
CA THR A 61 -25.56 -42.14 -16.42
C THR A 61 -24.00 -42.20 -16.29
N SER A 62 -23.45 -41.62 -15.20
CA SER A 62 -22.31 -42.05 -14.31
C SER A 62 -20.93 -42.63 -14.77
N SER A 63 -19.96 -42.53 -13.84
CA SER A 63 -18.68 -43.28 -13.66
C SER A 63 -17.49 -42.83 -14.53
N SER A 64 -16.36 -42.31 -14.02
CA SER A 64 -15.33 -42.77 -13.04
C SER A 64 -14.26 -43.74 -13.60
N SER A 65 -13.02 -43.26 -13.73
CA SER A 65 -11.71 -43.83 -13.26
C SER A 65 -10.58 -42.92 -13.81
N LYS A 66 -9.57 -42.40 -13.08
CA LYS A 66 -8.50 -42.96 -12.21
C LYS A 66 -7.30 -43.58 -12.97
N GLU A 67 -6.11 -43.39 -12.37
CA GLU A 67 -4.74 -43.83 -12.76
C GLU A 67 -4.09 -42.97 -13.87
N GLU A 68 -3.00 -42.22 -13.65
CA GLU A 68 -1.62 -42.60 -13.24
C GLU A 68 -0.98 -43.58 -14.26
N LEU A 69 0.22 -43.34 -14.83
CA LEU A 69 1.51 -43.35 -14.13
C LEU A 69 2.68 -43.01 -15.10
N SER A 70 3.88 -42.79 -14.52
CA SER A 70 5.24 -43.01 -15.11
C SER A 70 5.60 -42.30 -16.44
N SER A 71 6.52 -41.32 -16.47
CA SER A 71 7.98 -41.45 -16.26
C SER A 71 8.71 -42.33 -17.28
N SER A 72 9.62 -41.73 -18.07
CA SER A 72 10.90 -42.37 -18.39
C SER A 72 11.97 -41.35 -18.84
N SER A 73 13.17 -41.57 -18.31
CA SER A 73 14.43 -40.90 -18.61
C SER A 73 15.12 -41.48 -19.86
N GLY A 74 16.00 -40.70 -20.50
CA GLY A 74 16.88 -41.18 -21.58
C GLY A 74 17.66 -40.04 -22.25
N THR A 75 18.73 -39.53 -21.63
CA THR A 75 20.15 -39.87 -21.91
C THR A 75 20.73 -39.37 -23.24
N ASN A 76 21.74 -38.49 -23.10
CA ASN A 76 22.97 -38.34 -23.91
C ASN A 76 22.87 -38.32 -25.45
N LEU A 77 23.51 -37.32 -26.05
CA LEU A 77 24.70 -37.51 -26.89
C LEU A 77 25.42 -36.16 -27.14
N ASP A 78 26.74 -36.22 -27.18
CA ASP A 78 27.68 -35.11 -27.37
C ASP A 78 28.59 -35.47 -28.57
N PRO A 79 29.61 -34.68 -28.95
CA PRO A 79 29.57 -33.56 -29.91
C PRO A 79 30.28 -33.89 -31.25
N THR A 80 30.22 -33.01 -32.26
CA THR A 80 31.34 -32.75 -33.21
C THR A 80 31.08 -31.65 -34.25
N SER A 81 32.13 -30.84 -34.54
CA SER A 81 32.48 -30.23 -35.86
C SER A 81 31.50 -29.24 -36.55
N SER A 82 31.93 -28.23 -37.33
CA SER A 82 33.28 -27.67 -37.59
C SER A 82 33.21 -26.34 -38.37
N SER A 83 34.25 -25.52 -38.18
CA SER A 83 34.97 -24.72 -39.19
C SER A 83 34.31 -23.58 -40.00
N ASN A 84 35.03 -22.45 -39.96
CA ASN A 84 35.35 -21.50 -41.04
C ASN A 84 34.39 -20.35 -41.37
N GLY A 85 34.99 -19.16 -41.46
CA GLY A 85 34.36 -17.89 -41.82
C GLY A 85 35.23 -16.71 -41.40
N THR A 86 36.43 -16.58 -41.97
CA THR A 86 37.25 -15.36 -41.83
C THR A 86 36.60 -14.23 -42.60
N ASP A 87 36.49 -13.05 -41.99
CA ASP A 87 36.65 -11.81 -42.76
C ASP A 87 37.28 -10.71 -41.89
N GLY A 88 38.16 -9.92 -42.49
CA GLY A 88 38.88 -8.84 -41.83
C GLY A 88 38.32 -7.48 -42.21
N GLY A 89 37.94 -6.68 -41.21
CA GLY A 89 37.45 -5.32 -41.42
C GLY A 89 37.84 -4.40 -40.27
N SER A 90 38.82 -3.51 -40.50
CA SER A 90 39.00 -2.34 -39.63
C SER A 90 37.85 -1.37 -39.86
N GLY A 91 36.96 -1.28 -38.88
CA GLY A 91 35.84 -0.34 -38.83
C GLY A 91 35.68 0.14 -37.40
N ALA A 92 35.22 1.39 -37.21
CA ALA A 92 35.20 2.06 -35.92
C ALA A 92 34.47 1.26 -34.82
N GLY A 93 34.95 1.38 -33.58
CA GLY A 93 34.31 0.80 -32.40
C GLY A 93 32.92 1.43 -32.19
N GLY A 94 31.88 0.76 -32.68
CA GLY A 94 30.49 1.09 -32.39
C GLY A 94 30.10 0.51 -31.03
N ILE A 95 29.46 1.33 -30.20
CA ILE A 95 28.96 0.92 -28.89
C ILE A 95 27.76 -0.01 -29.10
N VAL A 96 27.77 -1.20 -28.49
CA VAL A 96 26.74 -2.23 -28.69
C VAL A 96 25.77 -2.28 -27.51
N PHE A 97 24.63 -1.63 -27.66
CA PHE A 97 23.56 -1.60 -26.65
C PHE A 97 22.56 -2.76 -26.81
N PRO A 98 21.92 -3.22 -25.72
CA PRO A 98 20.95 -4.31 -25.77
C PRO A 98 19.64 -3.86 -26.44
N PRO A 99 18.97 -4.74 -27.22
CA PRO A 99 17.62 -4.47 -27.70
C PRO A 99 16.60 -4.55 -26.57
N ASN A 100 15.51 -3.79 -26.72
CA ASN A 100 14.41 -3.73 -25.76
C ASN A 100 13.73 -5.12 -25.65
N ARG A 101 13.99 -5.88 -24.58
CA ARG A 101 13.47 -7.25 -24.40
C ARG A 101 12.21 -7.27 -23.55
N GLN A 102 11.16 -7.89 -24.09
CA GLN A 102 10.04 -8.38 -23.29
C GLN A 102 10.44 -9.62 -22.49
N CYS A 103 9.77 -9.82 -21.35
CA CYS A 103 10.17 -10.72 -20.27
C CYS A 103 10.48 -12.17 -20.72
N ALA A 104 11.73 -12.59 -20.58
CA ALA A 104 12.16 -13.99 -20.64
C ALA A 104 13.39 -14.18 -19.76
N ALA A 105 13.54 -15.36 -19.15
CA ALA A 105 14.67 -15.66 -18.26
C ALA A 105 16.03 -15.46 -18.96
N PRO A 106 17.05 -14.93 -18.26
CA PRO A 106 18.34 -14.63 -18.88
C PRO A 106 19.05 -15.91 -19.34
N ALA A 107 19.46 -15.93 -20.61
CA ALA A 107 20.55 -16.79 -21.05
C ALA A 107 21.83 -16.38 -20.30
N PRO A 108 22.79 -17.29 -20.03
CA PRO A 108 24.00 -16.96 -19.28
C PRO A 108 24.71 -15.76 -19.91
N ALA A 109 24.87 -14.70 -19.11
CA ALA A 109 25.32 -13.41 -19.60
C ALA A 109 26.71 -13.54 -20.25
N ARG A 110 26.78 -13.29 -21.56
CA ARG A 110 28.05 -12.90 -22.17
C ARG A 110 28.39 -11.53 -21.59
N LYS A 111 29.61 -11.40 -21.06
CA LYS A 111 30.16 -10.19 -20.46
C LYS A 111 30.22 -9.06 -21.50
N ALA A 112 29.11 -8.38 -21.71
CA ALA A 112 28.94 -7.26 -22.61
C ALA A 112 29.07 -5.98 -21.79
N VAL A 113 30.28 -5.43 -21.76
CA VAL A 113 30.49 -4.04 -21.36
C VAL A 113 29.80 -3.19 -22.43
N TYR A 114 28.79 -2.42 -22.02
CA TYR A 114 27.98 -1.58 -22.89
C TYR A 114 28.70 -0.29 -23.30
N GLY A 115 29.91 -0.02 -22.81
CA GLY A 115 30.75 1.10 -23.24
C GLY A 115 30.18 2.48 -22.85
N VAL A 116 29.33 2.53 -21.83
CA VAL A 116 28.71 3.77 -21.34
C VAL A 116 29.73 4.62 -20.60
N VAL A 117 30.53 3.99 -19.74
CA VAL A 117 31.65 4.66 -19.07
C VAL A 117 32.69 5.09 -20.11
N ASP A 118 32.99 4.24 -21.09
CA ASP A 118 33.91 4.55 -22.19
C ASP A 118 33.43 5.77 -23.02
N ALA A 119 32.12 5.90 -23.25
CA ALA A 119 31.53 7.05 -23.93
C ALA A 119 31.64 8.34 -23.13
N PHE A 120 31.41 8.31 -21.81
CA PHE A 120 31.64 9.46 -20.93
C PHE A 120 33.09 9.95 -20.98
N ILE A 121 34.06 9.04 -20.85
CA ILE A 121 35.46 9.39 -20.67
C ILE A 121 36.21 9.65 -21.99
N GLN A 122 35.63 9.38 -23.16
CA GLN A 122 36.34 9.37 -24.44
C GLN A 122 37.13 10.65 -24.75
N GLN A 123 36.52 11.83 -24.52
CA GLN A 123 37.20 13.11 -24.76
C GLN A 123 38.28 13.38 -23.71
N ARG A 124 38.03 13.00 -22.46
CA ARG A 124 38.98 13.12 -21.36
C ARG A 124 40.22 12.25 -21.56
N VAL A 125 40.04 11.00 -21.99
CA VAL A 125 41.13 10.08 -22.36
C VAL A 125 42.00 10.70 -23.46
N THR A 126 41.38 11.21 -24.53
CA THR A 126 42.10 11.89 -25.63
C THR A 126 42.94 13.08 -25.12
N THR A 127 42.39 13.89 -24.21
CA THR A 127 43.10 15.00 -23.58
C THR A 127 44.31 14.53 -22.74
N LEU A 128 44.15 13.45 -21.96
CA LEU A 128 45.21 12.88 -21.12
C LEU A 128 46.31 12.19 -21.93
N GLU A 129 45.98 11.50 -23.02
CA GLU A 129 46.96 10.97 -23.97
C GLU A 129 47.78 12.10 -24.62
N GLY A 130 47.12 13.22 -24.96
CA GLY A 130 47.78 14.44 -25.42
C GLY A 130 48.72 15.08 -24.40
N GLN A 131 48.55 14.77 -23.11
CA GLN A 131 49.45 15.17 -22.01
C GLN A 131 50.58 14.15 -21.75
N GLY A 132 50.62 13.04 -22.49
CA GLY A 132 51.69 12.04 -22.45
C GLY A 132 51.41 10.80 -21.59
N LEU A 133 50.17 10.58 -21.14
CA LEU A 133 49.78 9.32 -20.51
C LEU A 133 49.65 8.20 -21.58
N SER A 134 49.86 6.94 -21.19
CA SER A 134 49.46 5.80 -22.02
C SER A 134 47.94 5.66 -22.03
N HIS A 135 47.39 5.01 -23.06
CA HIS A 135 45.95 4.78 -23.20
C HIS A 135 45.31 4.19 -21.93
N ASP A 136 45.89 3.11 -21.39
CA ASP A 136 45.38 2.44 -20.19
C ASP A 136 45.41 3.37 -18.96
N ALA A 137 46.50 4.11 -18.77
CA ALA A 137 46.64 5.04 -17.64
C ALA A 137 45.70 6.26 -17.77
N ALA A 138 45.48 6.74 -19.00
CA ALA A 138 44.51 7.79 -19.29
C ALA A 138 43.08 7.32 -19.03
N LYS A 139 42.75 6.07 -19.42
CA LYS A 139 41.46 5.43 -19.16
C LYS A 139 41.20 5.25 -17.67
N ASP A 140 42.15 4.71 -16.92
CA ASP A 140 42.04 4.51 -15.47
C ASP A 140 41.86 5.86 -14.74
N SER A 141 42.64 6.88 -15.13
CA SER A 141 42.56 8.23 -14.55
C SER A 141 41.21 8.88 -14.82
N ALA A 142 40.74 8.87 -16.07
CA ALA A 142 39.46 9.47 -16.48
C ALA A 142 38.26 8.74 -15.85
N THR A 143 38.34 7.42 -15.70
CA THR A 143 37.31 6.63 -15.00
C THR A 143 37.25 7.00 -13.51
N GLY A 144 38.41 7.13 -12.86
CA GLY A 144 38.49 7.57 -11.47
C GLY A 144 38.04 9.01 -11.25
N GLU A 145 38.25 9.90 -12.22
CA GLU A 145 37.67 11.26 -12.24
C GLU A 145 36.15 11.20 -12.32
N LEU A 146 35.59 10.47 -13.30
CA LEU A 146 34.14 10.35 -13.51
C LEU A 146 33.43 9.82 -12.26
N TYR A 147 33.99 8.81 -11.60
CA TYR A 147 33.40 8.23 -10.40
C TYR A 147 33.43 9.17 -9.19
N ARG A 148 34.40 10.09 -9.11
CA ARG A 148 34.44 11.16 -8.08
C ARG A 148 33.44 12.27 -8.37
N GLU A 149 33.28 12.63 -9.64
CA GLU A 149 32.30 13.65 -10.06
C GLU A 149 30.87 13.16 -9.83
N LEU A 150 30.56 11.93 -10.23
CA LEU A 150 29.28 11.27 -9.92
C LEU A 150 29.12 10.89 -8.45
N GLY A 151 30.18 10.93 -7.63
CA GLY A 151 30.16 10.62 -6.20
C GLY A 151 29.88 9.14 -5.87
N ILE A 152 30.29 8.23 -6.75
CA ILE A 152 30.13 6.78 -6.64
C ILE A 152 31.46 6.04 -6.37
N ASP A 153 32.59 6.74 -6.41
CA ASP A 153 33.92 6.24 -6.06
C ASP A 153 33.97 5.57 -4.67
N THR A 154 33.34 6.20 -3.68
CA THR A 154 33.28 5.70 -2.30
C THR A 154 32.28 4.54 -2.17
N LEU A 155 31.21 4.54 -2.99
CA LEU A 155 30.24 3.45 -3.03
C LEU A 155 30.90 2.13 -3.48
N PHE A 156 31.78 2.15 -4.48
CA PHE A 156 32.48 0.95 -4.94
C PHE A 156 33.47 0.38 -3.92
N GLN A 157 34.04 1.22 -3.04
CA GLN A 157 34.91 0.76 -1.96
C GLN A 157 34.15 -0.04 -0.90
N VAL A 158 32.91 0.37 -0.57
CA VAL A 158 32.09 -0.29 0.46
C VAL A 158 31.16 -1.38 -0.10
N ASN A 159 30.74 -1.28 -1.36
CA ASN A 159 29.93 -2.29 -2.05
C ASN A 159 30.63 -2.79 -3.34
N PRO A 160 31.62 -3.69 -3.20
CA PRO A 160 32.33 -4.28 -4.35
C PRO A 160 31.49 -5.32 -5.13
N ARG A 161 30.18 -5.44 -4.86
CA ARG A 161 29.27 -6.36 -5.56
C ARG A 161 28.50 -5.70 -6.71
N ILE A 162 28.64 -4.39 -6.90
CA ILE A 162 28.06 -3.68 -8.05
C ILE A 162 28.80 -4.14 -9.31
N THR A 163 28.07 -4.66 -10.30
CA THR A 163 28.67 -5.12 -11.56
C THR A 163 28.79 -3.98 -12.57
N ASP A 164 29.74 -4.10 -13.51
CA ASP A 164 29.89 -3.17 -14.64
C ASP A 164 28.56 -3.03 -15.41
N GLU A 165 27.84 -4.13 -15.60
CA GLU A 165 26.52 -4.19 -16.26
C GLU A 165 25.47 -3.33 -15.52
N GLN A 166 25.37 -3.47 -14.19
CA GLN A 166 24.47 -2.67 -13.36
C GLN A 166 24.85 -1.19 -13.38
N LEU A 167 26.15 -0.87 -13.35
CA LEU A 167 26.65 0.50 -13.42
C LEU A 167 26.29 1.15 -14.76
N GLU A 168 26.75 0.57 -15.86
CA GLU A 168 26.59 1.13 -17.20
C GLU A 168 25.11 1.25 -17.59
N TYR A 169 24.28 0.26 -17.26
CA TYR A 169 22.85 0.32 -17.54
C TYR A 169 22.14 1.41 -16.73
N THR A 170 22.53 1.60 -15.46
CA THR A 170 21.98 2.68 -14.62
C THR A 170 22.39 4.06 -15.16
N LEU A 171 23.66 4.25 -15.52
CA LEU A 171 24.14 5.50 -16.10
C LEU A 171 23.47 5.78 -17.46
N PHE A 172 23.32 4.78 -18.32
CA PHE A 172 22.61 4.92 -19.59
C PHE A 172 21.16 5.35 -19.40
N TYR A 173 20.42 4.77 -18.45
CA TYR A 173 19.04 5.19 -18.22
C TYR A 173 18.91 6.65 -17.76
N LEU A 174 19.79 7.08 -16.85
CA LEU A 174 19.81 8.46 -16.36
C LEU A 174 20.17 9.45 -17.49
N TYR A 175 21.15 9.09 -18.33
CA TYR A 175 21.90 10.03 -19.16
C TYR A 175 21.88 9.77 -20.67
N LYS A 176 21.05 8.82 -21.15
CA LYS A 176 20.82 8.63 -22.59
C LYS A 176 20.30 9.91 -23.26
N ASN A 177 20.60 10.03 -24.53
CA ASN A 177 20.04 11.06 -25.39
C ASN A 177 18.51 10.87 -25.51
N ARG A 178 17.74 11.86 -25.04
CA ARG A 178 16.26 11.85 -25.11
C ARG A 178 15.70 12.69 -26.27
N GLU A 179 16.55 13.34 -27.06
CA GLU A 179 16.12 14.07 -28.26
C GLU A 179 15.80 13.12 -29.42
N ASN A 180 16.35 11.90 -29.39
CA ASN A 180 16.03 10.85 -30.35
C ASN A 180 16.02 9.46 -29.69
N ASP A 181 14.89 9.09 -29.10
CA ASP A 181 14.67 7.78 -28.46
C ASP A 181 14.83 6.56 -29.41
N SER A 182 14.97 6.76 -30.73
CA SER A 182 15.32 5.68 -31.66
C SER A 182 16.82 5.37 -31.73
N ILE A 183 17.66 6.20 -31.10
CA ILE A 183 19.11 6.06 -31.04
C ILE A 183 19.53 5.81 -29.59
N ASN A 184 20.09 4.63 -29.33
CA ASN A 184 20.71 4.31 -28.04
C ASN A 184 22.09 4.97 -27.97
N GLU A 185 22.15 6.26 -27.64
CA GLU A 185 23.40 7.01 -27.46
C GLU A 185 23.36 7.79 -26.14
N MET A 186 24.55 8.13 -25.63
CA MET A 186 24.70 9.04 -24.49
C MET A 186 24.39 10.49 -24.90
N SER A 187 23.92 11.30 -23.96
CA SER A 187 23.74 12.74 -24.19
C SER A 187 25.06 13.39 -24.62
N PRO A 188 25.16 13.99 -25.83
CA PRO A 188 26.39 14.65 -26.27
C PRO A 188 26.79 15.82 -25.38
N VAL A 189 25.84 16.43 -24.67
CA VAL A 189 26.11 17.49 -23.69
C VAL A 189 27.03 16.96 -22.61
N LEU A 190 26.69 15.84 -21.98
CA LEU A 190 27.47 15.23 -20.89
C LEU A 190 28.84 14.72 -21.32
N VAL A 191 28.96 14.20 -22.54
CA VAL A 191 30.25 13.74 -23.09
C VAL A 191 31.19 14.90 -23.38
N ASN A 192 30.66 16.06 -23.81
CA ASN A 192 31.44 17.29 -23.99
C ASN A 192 31.79 17.95 -22.64
N ASP A 193 30.87 17.90 -21.67
CA ASP A 193 31.02 18.47 -20.33
C ASP A 193 32.25 17.86 -19.63
N PHE A 194 32.35 16.53 -19.63
CA PHE A 194 33.43 15.80 -18.96
C PHE A 194 34.83 15.91 -19.62
N ALA A 195 34.98 16.66 -20.71
CA ALA A 195 36.24 16.70 -21.48
C ALA A 195 37.46 17.18 -20.66
N ASP A 196 37.25 18.01 -19.64
CA ASP A 196 38.30 18.52 -18.74
C ASP A 196 38.45 17.76 -17.42
N GLY A 197 37.64 16.72 -17.20
CA GLY A 197 37.62 15.88 -16.00
C GLY A 197 36.67 16.34 -14.89
N THR A 198 35.83 17.34 -15.14
CA THR A 198 34.77 17.83 -14.22
C THR A 198 33.38 17.65 -14.82
N LEU A 199 32.32 17.68 -14.00
CA LEU A 199 30.93 17.71 -14.48
C LEU A 199 30.18 18.91 -13.89
N GLU A 200 29.53 19.70 -14.76
CA GLU A 200 28.70 20.81 -14.31
C GLU A 200 27.36 20.28 -13.76
N PRO A 201 26.96 20.64 -12.52
CA PRO A 201 25.79 20.07 -11.86
C PRO A 201 24.50 20.10 -12.69
N GLU A 202 24.24 21.17 -13.45
CA GLU A 202 23.05 21.28 -14.32
C GLU A 202 22.93 20.18 -15.39
N ASN A 203 24.03 19.53 -15.77
CA ASN A 203 24.05 18.53 -16.84
C ASN A 203 23.82 17.10 -16.33
N TYR A 204 24.28 16.77 -15.11
CA TYR A 204 24.19 15.40 -14.57
C TYR A 204 23.30 15.24 -13.33
N CYS A 205 22.95 16.33 -12.64
CA CYS A 205 22.24 16.20 -11.37
C CYS A 205 20.77 15.82 -11.53
N ILE A 206 20.35 14.93 -10.63
CA ILE A 206 19.00 14.33 -10.60
C ILE A 206 18.21 14.74 -9.34
N ASN A 207 18.72 15.71 -8.57
CA ASN A 207 18.11 16.16 -7.31
C ASN A 207 16.92 17.12 -7.46
N ASP A 208 16.56 17.48 -8.69
CA ASP A 208 15.22 18.01 -9.03
C ASP A 208 14.10 16.98 -8.76
N ALA A 209 14.42 15.67 -8.68
CA ALA A 209 13.47 14.63 -8.31
C ALA A 209 13.44 14.42 -6.77
N PRO A 210 12.25 14.30 -6.13
CA PRO A 210 12.14 13.99 -4.70
C PRO A 210 12.83 12.66 -4.35
N TYR A 211 13.50 12.59 -3.20
CA TYR A 211 14.33 11.43 -2.86
C TYR A 211 13.55 10.11 -2.78
N ALA A 212 12.32 10.15 -2.27
CA ALA A 212 11.44 8.98 -2.18
C ALA A 212 11.08 8.40 -3.55
N GLU A 213 10.97 9.24 -4.59
CA GLU A 213 10.64 8.80 -5.96
C GLU A 213 11.78 8.00 -6.61
N LEU A 214 13.02 8.12 -6.12
CA LEU A 214 14.15 7.33 -6.62
C LEU A 214 13.92 5.83 -6.47
N ASN A 215 13.15 5.40 -5.46
CA ASN A 215 12.76 4.00 -5.28
C ASN A 215 11.95 3.45 -6.45
N LYS A 216 11.18 4.29 -7.16
CA LYS A 216 10.38 3.88 -8.32
C LYS A 216 11.22 3.72 -9.59
N LEU A 217 12.38 4.37 -9.67
CA LEU A 217 13.19 4.40 -10.88
C LEU A 217 13.69 3.01 -11.32
N PRO A 218 14.36 2.18 -10.48
CA PRO A 218 14.82 0.86 -10.91
C PRO A 218 13.72 0.00 -11.56
N PHE A 219 12.50 0.02 -11.03
CA PHE A 219 11.34 -0.71 -11.57
C PHE A 219 10.86 -0.18 -12.93
N ALA A 220 11.09 1.10 -13.23
CA ALA A 220 10.67 1.72 -14.49
C ALA A 220 11.58 1.38 -15.68
N PHE A 221 12.78 0.85 -15.44
CA PHE A 221 13.76 0.63 -16.51
C PHE A 221 14.58 -0.65 -16.44
N LEU A 222 14.50 -1.47 -15.38
CA LEU A 222 15.09 -2.81 -15.37
C LEU A 222 14.04 -3.85 -15.80
N PRO A 223 13.99 -4.26 -17.10
CA PRO A 223 13.31 -5.49 -17.51
C PRO A 223 14.18 -6.73 -17.22
N LEU A 224 15.13 -6.64 -16.29
CA LEU A 224 15.80 -7.82 -15.73
C LEU A 224 14.73 -8.66 -15.02
N GLY A 225 14.62 -9.91 -15.45
CA GLY A 225 13.37 -10.66 -15.32
C GLY A 225 12.96 -10.99 -13.90
N CYS A 226 11.67 -10.80 -13.63
CA CYS A 226 10.93 -11.30 -12.47
C CYS A 226 11.23 -10.64 -11.11
N VAL A 227 10.18 -10.06 -10.53
CA VAL A 227 10.01 -9.97 -9.08
C VAL A 227 10.16 -11.39 -8.51
N TYR A 228 11.25 -11.65 -7.78
CA TYR A 228 11.40 -12.50 -6.58
C TYR A 228 12.90 -12.74 -6.31
N GLY A 229 13.58 -11.77 -5.69
CA GLY A 229 14.96 -11.91 -5.24
C GLY A 229 15.84 -10.66 -5.47
N GLU A 230 16.00 -9.85 -4.43
CA GLU A 230 17.18 -9.04 -4.05
C GLU A 230 18.08 -8.29 -5.08
N GLU A 231 17.78 -8.16 -6.38
CA GLU A 231 18.67 -7.49 -7.35
C GLU A 231 18.48 -5.96 -7.46
N VAL A 232 17.40 -5.40 -6.88
CA VAL A 232 17.10 -3.96 -6.86
C VAL A 232 18.11 -3.05 -6.10
N PRO A 233 18.85 -3.48 -5.06
CA PRO A 233 19.68 -2.59 -4.24
C PRO A 233 20.77 -1.82 -5.00
N ASN A 234 21.50 -2.47 -5.91
CA ASN A 234 22.73 -1.89 -6.47
C ASN A 234 22.47 -0.67 -7.38
N SER A 235 21.53 -0.76 -8.33
CA SER A 235 21.13 0.39 -9.16
C SER A 235 20.54 1.52 -8.32
N LEU A 236 19.74 1.20 -7.30
CA LEU A 236 19.20 2.20 -6.37
C LEU A 236 20.33 2.87 -5.56
N SER A 237 21.36 2.14 -5.12
CA SER A 237 22.53 2.68 -4.44
C SER A 237 23.33 3.64 -5.31
N ILE A 238 23.50 3.34 -6.61
CA ILE A 238 24.15 4.25 -7.58
C ILE A 238 23.34 5.55 -7.69
N ILE A 239 22.03 5.45 -8.00
CA ILE A 239 21.12 6.59 -8.16
C ILE A 239 21.12 7.47 -6.90
N ARG A 240 20.98 6.88 -5.71
CA ARG A 240 20.99 7.59 -4.43
C ARG A 240 22.33 8.27 -4.16
N ASN A 241 23.47 7.72 -4.59
CA ASN A 241 24.78 8.34 -4.39
C ASN A 241 25.05 9.51 -5.34
N ILE A 242 24.55 9.44 -6.57
CA ILE A 242 24.55 10.58 -7.51
C ILE A 242 23.67 11.71 -6.93
N TRP A 243 22.44 11.39 -6.50
CA TRP A 243 21.55 12.38 -5.86
C TRP A 243 22.19 13.00 -4.61
N ARG A 244 22.78 12.18 -3.73
CA ARG A 244 23.54 12.61 -2.54
C ARG A 244 24.63 13.61 -2.87
N LYS A 245 25.47 13.32 -3.88
CA LYS A 245 26.56 14.20 -4.36
C LYS A 245 25.99 15.54 -4.82
N CYS A 246 24.94 15.52 -5.63
CA CYS A 246 24.26 16.71 -6.14
C CYS A 246 23.60 17.56 -5.05
N SER A 247 23.09 16.93 -4.00
CA SER A 247 22.51 17.61 -2.82
C SER A 247 23.56 18.00 -1.76
N GLY A 248 24.87 17.87 -2.06
CA GLY A 248 25.95 18.26 -1.15
C GLY A 248 26.08 17.40 0.11
N MET A 249 25.43 16.24 0.17
CA MET A 249 25.42 15.37 1.33
C MET A 249 26.73 14.58 1.46
N PRO A 250 27.25 14.36 2.67
CA PRO A 250 28.39 13.46 2.89
C PRO A 250 28.01 12.00 2.58
N PHE A 251 29.02 11.16 2.36
CA PHE A 251 28.81 9.72 2.20
C PHE A 251 28.28 9.10 3.49
N CYS A 252 27.23 8.27 3.40
CA CYS A 252 26.67 7.60 4.57
C CYS A 252 27.57 6.43 4.99
N ASN A 253 28.24 6.57 6.13
CA ASN A 253 29.14 5.58 6.73
C ASN A 253 28.86 5.45 8.25
N ALA A 254 29.68 4.67 8.96
CA ALA A 254 29.52 4.47 10.40
C ALA A 254 29.64 5.76 11.25
N ASP A 255 30.41 6.75 10.79
CA ASP A 255 30.58 8.03 11.50
C ASP A 255 29.32 8.92 11.38
N MET A 256 28.44 8.63 10.42
CA MET A 256 27.22 9.39 10.12
C MET A 256 25.94 8.76 10.71
N ALA A 257 26.02 7.59 11.36
CA ALA A 257 24.86 6.73 11.67
C ALA A 257 23.72 7.43 12.45
N ASP A 258 24.05 8.33 13.38
CA ASP A 258 23.07 9.08 14.18
C ASP A 258 22.85 10.53 13.69
N THR A 259 23.35 10.88 12.50
CA THR A 259 23.28 12.26 11.98
C THR A 259 21.99 12.50 11.22
N LEU A 260 21.14 13.37 11.77
CA LEU A 260 20.00 13.94 11.06
C LEU A 260 20.45 15.07 10.12
N ILE A 261 20.17 14.94 8.82
CA ILE A 261 20.39 16.00 7.81
C ILE A 261 19.03 16.46 7.28
N THR A 262 18.77 17.77 7.27
CA THR A 262 17.56 18.34 6.66
C THR A 262 17.89 19.00 5.32
N ILE A 263 17.17 18.65 4.25
CA ILE A 263 17.28 19.31 2.94
C ILE A 263 15.89 19.69 2.44
N GLY A 264 15.65 20.99 2.30
CA GLY A 264 14.33 21.50 1.93
C GLY A 264 13.30 21.18 3.02
N LYS A 265 12.37 20.27 2.70
CA LYS A 265 11.36 19.74 3.63
C LYS A 265 11.67 18.33 4.16
N ASP A 266 12.67 17.65 3.59
CA ASP A 266 12.91 16.23 3.85
C ASP A 266 14.01 16.07 4.92
N HIS A 267 13.75 15.20 5.90
CA HIS A 267 14.70 14.83 6.95
C HIS A 267 15.33 13.47 6.67
N PHE A 268 16.65 13.37 6.71
CA PHE A 268 17.43 12.20 6.33
C PHE A 268 18.23 11.63 7.50
N ILE A 269 18.25 10.30 7.61
CA ILE A 269 19.13 9.53 8.51
C ILE A 269 20.00 8.58 7.68
N CYS A 270 21.19 8.26 8.20
CA CYS A 270 22.13 7.34 7.56
C CYS A 270 21.99 5.94 8.16
N GLU A 271 21.39 5.02 7.40
CA GLU A 271 21.18 3.64 7.81
C GLU A 271 21.73 2.65 6.78
N ASN A 272 22.42 1.61 7.25
CA ASN A 272 22.95 0.54 6.38
C ASN A 272 23.79 1.05 5.19
N SER A 273 24.58 2.12 5.42
CA SER A 273 25.37 2.82 4.38
C SER A 273 24.54 3.46 3.25
N SER A 274 23.26 3.76 3.50
CA SER A 274 22.39 4.52 2.60
C SER A 274 21.69 5.65 3.35
N TRP A 275 21.46 6.77 2.67
CA TRP A 275 20.53 7.78 3.20
C TRP A 275 19.09 7.29 2.99
N ILE A 276 18.23 7.54 3.98
CA ILE A 276 16.78 7.30 3.92
C ILE A 276 16.07 8.48 4.59
N THR A 277 14.89 8.88 4.09
CA THR A 277 14.12 9.92 4.77
C THR A 277 13.29 9.35 5.91
N LEU A 278 13.04 10.14 6.95
CA LEU A 278 12.15 9.75 8.04
C LEU A 278 10.73 9.44 7.53
N GLU A 279 10.27 10.14 6.48
CA GLU A 279 9.00 9.88 5.80
C GLU A 279 8.96 8.47 5.19
N MET A 280 10.05 8.03 4.53
CA MET A 280 10.16 6.67 3.99
C MET A 280 10.22 5.57 5.07
N GLN A 281 10.61 5.92 6.30
CA GLN A 281 10.56 5.03 7.45
C GLN A 281 9.21 5.06 8.20
N GLY A 282 8.31 5.97 7.82
CA GLY A 282 7.08 6.24 8.58
C GLY A 282 7.31 6.97 9.91
N LYS A 283 8.50 7.49 10.17
CA LYS A 283 8.82 8.32 11.36
C LYS A 283 8.41 9.79 11.20
N GLU A 284 8.16 10.23 9.98
CA GLU A 284 7.69 11.56 9.64
C GLU A 284 6.45 11.49 8.73
N MET A 285 5.54 12.45 8.87
CA MET A 285 4.35 12.60 8.03
C MET A 285 4.13 14.09 7.77
N ASN A 286 4.18 14.53 6.52
CA ASN A 286 3.95 15.93 6.12
C ASN A 286 4.78 16.98 6.89
N GLY A 287 6.07 16.72 7.14
CA GLY A 287 6.94 17.62 7.90
C GLY A 287 6.87 17.45 9.43
N ILE A 288 6.05 16.53 9.94
CA ILE A 288 5.82 16.32 11.37
C ILE A 288 6.44 15.00 11.78
N ILE A 289 7.47 15.07 12.62
CA ILE A 289 8.20 13.90 13.14
C ILE A 289 7.46 13.34 14.36
N CYS A 290 7.24 12.02 14.38
CA CYS A 290 6.67 11.31 15.52
C CYS A 290 7.66 11.32 16.69
N THR A 291 7.33 12.07 17.74
CA THR A 291 8.21 12.34 18.89
C THR A 291 7.60 12.04 20.26
N GLU A 292 6.27 11.88 20.34
CA GLU A 292 5.54 11.62 21.58
C GLU A 292 4.39 10.64 21.32
N ASN A 293 4.35 9.54 22.09
CA ASN A 293 3.32 8.51 21.95
C ASN A 293 1.92 9.10 22.18
N GLY A 294 0.98 8.81 21.27
CA GLY A 294 -0.38 9.36 21.28
C GLY A 294 -0.55 10.70 20.57
N MET A 295 0.53 11.38 20.15
CA MET A 295 0.45 12.55 19.26
C MET A 295 -0.30 12.17 17.97
N ARG A 296 -1.11 13.09 17.43
CA ARG A 296 -1.91 12.87 16.21
C ARG A 296 -1.50 13.81 15.09
N THR A 297 -1.53 13.32 13.86
CA THR A 297 -1.36 14.12 12.65
C THR A 297 -2.29 13.63 11.54
N ILE A 298 -2.43 14.42 10.47
CA ILE A 298 -3.20 14.06 9.28
C ILE A 298 -2.24 13.74 8.13
N GLY A 299 -2.31 12.50 7.64
CA GLY A 299 -1.60 12.08 6.44
C GLY A 299 -2.41 12.36 5.18
N VAL A 300 -2.03 13.43 4.48
CA VAL A 300 -2.56 13.82 3.16
C VAL A 300 -2.09 12.84 2.08
N GLY A 301 -2.87 11.79 1.80
CA GLY A 301 -2.59 10.86 0.69
C GLY A 301 -2.84 11.48 -0.70
N GLU A 302 -2.10 11.01 -1.72
CA GLU A 302 -2.25 11.45 -3.13
C GLU A 302 -3.68 11.30 -3.70
N THR A 303 -4.47 10.39 -3.13
CA THR A 303 -5.80 9.99 -3.60
C THR A 303 -6.97 10.58 -2.81
N ASN A 304 -6.75 11.69 -2.10
CA ASN A 304 -7.77 12.41 -1.32
C ASN A 304 -8.37 11.64 -0.13
N ASN A 305 -7.63 10.73 0.51
CA ASN A 305 -7.98 10.19 1.84
C ASN A 305 -7.04 10.81 2.89
N ASP A 306 -7.58 11.65 3.78
CA ASP A 306 -6.87 12.06 4.99
C ASP A 306 -7.12 10.95 5.98
N LEU A 307 -6.05 10.34 6.44
CA LEU A 307 -6.10 9.41 7.55
C LEU A 307 -5.43 10.10 8.74
N THR A 308 -6.06 10.01 9.90
CA THR A 308 -5.38 10.37 11.14
C THR A 308 -4.34 9.30 11.41
N TYR A 309 -3.11 9.73 11.66
CA TYR A 309 -2.03 8.88 12.15
C TYR A 309 -1.77 9.23 13.61
N ILE A 310 -1.46 8.21 14.40
CA ILE A 310 -1.11 8.30 15.81
C ILE A 310 0.36 7.87 15.94
N CYS A 311 1.13 8.66 16.67
CA CYS A 311 2.53 8.39 16.93
C CYS A 311 2.66 7.26 17.97
N VAL A 312 3.37 6.20 17.62
CA VAL A 312 3.65 5.04 18.49
C VAL A 312 5.08 4.57 18.24
N ASP A 313 5.90 4.67 19.28
CA ASP A 313 7.31 4.23 19.34
C ASP A 313 8.16 4.80 18.20
N GLU A 314 8.06 6.11 17.99
CA GLU A 314 8.68 6.89 16.90
C GLU A 314 8.09 6.66 15.49
N TYR A 315 7.05 5.84 15.32
CA TYR A 315 6.39 5.61 14.02
C TYR A 315 4.95 6.14 13.97
N TRP A 316 4.57 6.74 12.84
CA TRP A 316 3.19 7.08 12.53
C TRP A 316 2.40 5.83 12.12
N LYS A 317 1.41 5.46 12.94
CA LYS A 317 0.47 4.36 12.69
C LYS A 317 -0.88 4.94 12.29
N SER A 318 -1.47 4.46 11.19
CA SER A 318 -2.80 4.92 10.75
C SER A 318 -3.86 4.46 11.76
N ILE A 319 -4.82 5.35 12.09
CA ILE A 319 -5.92 5.06 13.03
C ILE A 319 -6.83 3.92 12.55
N LEU A 320 -6.75 3.51 11.28
CA LEU A 320 -7.47 2.37 10.72
C LEU A 320 -6.77 1.02 11.01
N HIS A 321 -5.50 1.02 11.40
CA HIS A 321 -4.76 -0.19 11.79
C HIS A 321 -5.02 -0.47 13.26
N THR A 322 -6.28 -0.73 13.60
CA THR A 322 -6.73 -0.71 15.00
C THR A 322 -6.16 -1.86 15.84
N GLN A 323 -5.64 -2.90 15.18
CA GLN A 323 -4.91 -4.00 15.79
C GLN A 323 -3.49 -3.63 16.24
N ASP A 324 -2.88 -2.60 15.63
CA ASP A 324 -1.51 -2.15 15.91
C ASP A 324 -1.45 -1.02 16.96
N LEU A 325 -2.60 -0.67 17.56
CA LEU A 325 -2.78 0.49 18.43
C LEU A 325 -3.36 0.07 19.80
N PRO A 326 -2.80 0.59 20.92
CA PRO A 326 -3.39 0.49 22.26
C PRO A 326 -4.83 1.01 22.34
N ALA A 327 -5.64 0.41 23.23
CA ALA A 327 -7.08 0.72 23.36
C ALA A 327 -7.35 2.19 23.72
N GLU A 328 -6.48 2.79 24.52
CA GLU A 328 -6.61 4.16 25.00
C GLU A 328 -6.64 5.21 23.89
N TYR A 329 -6.07 4.91 22.71
CA TYR A 329 -6.05 5.82 21.57
C TYR A 329 -7.37 5.89 20.80
N PHE A 330 -8.36 5.05 21.14
CA PHE A 330 -9.68 5.09 20.51
C PHE A 330 -10.69 5.98 21.26
N PHE A 331 -10.40 6.34 22.52
CA PHE A 331 -11.28 7.17 23.33
C PHE A 331 -11.13 8.66 23.04
N ASN A 332 -12.25 9.37 23.13
CA ASN A 332 -12.30 10.84 23.14
C ASN A 332 -11.70 11.42 24.45
N PRO A 333 -10.56 12.15 24.42
CA PRO A 333 -9.94 12.68 25.64
C PRO A 333 -10.80 13.75 26.35
N ASP A 334 -11.77 14.36 25.64
CA ASP A 334 -12.69 15.36 26.19
C ASP A 334 -13.99 14.75 26.77
N PHE A 335 -14.13 13.43 26.75
CA PHE A 335 -15.31 12.71 27.25
C PHE A 335 -15.07 12.05 28.62
N ASP A 336 -16.04 12.19 29.54
CA ASP A 336 -15.96 11.61 30.89
C ASP A 336 -16.47 10.16 30.94
N TYR A 337 -15.55 9.20 30.75
CA TYR A 337 -15.87 7.78 30.78
C TYR A 337 -15.95 7.21 32.20
N GLY A 338 -17.01 6.45 32.45
CA GLY A 338 -17.03 5.48 33.54
C GLY A 338 -16.10 4.28 33.28
N THR A 339 -16.02 3.39 34.26
CA THR A 339 -15.23 2.14 34.16
C THR A 339 -16.01 0.95 34.71
N PHE A 340 -15.77 -0.21 34.11
CA PHE A 340 -16.24 -1.50 34.57
C PHE A 340 -15.07 -2.49 34.54
N THR A 341 -14.76 -3.10 35.69
CA THR A 341 -13.80 -4.21 35.76
C THR A 341 -14.56 -5.52 35.63
N ASP A 342 -14.22 -6.32 34.62
CA ASP A 342 -14.81 -7.65 34.46
C ASP A 342 -14.26 -8.60 35.53
N PRO A 343 -15.11 -9.20 36.38
CA PRO A 343 -14.66 -10.04 37.50
C PRO A 343 -14.09 -11.39 37.05
N ARG A 344 -14.16 -11.76 35.77
CA ARG A 344 -13.70 -13.04 35.24
C ARG A 344 -12.23 -13.06 34.87
N ASP A 345 -11.73 -11.94 34.33
CA ASP A 345 -10.34 -11.79 33.85
C ASP A 345 -9.60 -10.58 34.48
N GLY A 346 -10.32 -9.67 35.14
CA GLY A 346 -9.77 -8.43 35.71
C GLY A 346 -9.59 -7.29 34.69
N HIS A 347 -10.02 -7.45 33.44
CA HIS A 347 -9.88 -6.44 32.40
C HIS A 347 -10.78 -5.22 32.70
N VAL A 348 -10.26 -4.01 32.46
CA VAL A 348 -10.97 -2.76 32.74
C VAL A 348 -11.49 -2.16 31.44
N TYR A 349 -12.81 -2.15 31.30
CA TYR A 349 -13.53 -1.60 30.16
C TYR A 349 -14.01 -0.16 30.47
N LYS A 350 -13.91 0.74 29.50
CA LYS A 350 -14.54 2.07 29.56
C LYS A 350 -16.05 1.96 29.33
N THR A 351 -16.83 2.83 29.98
CA THR A 351 -18.29 2.84 29.87
C THR A 351 -18.83 4.24 29.58
N THR A 352 -19.93 4.31 28.84
CA THR A 352 -20.67 5.56 28.55
C THR A 352 -22.16 5.38 28.82
N GLU A 353 -22.89 6.49 28.91
CA GLU A 353 -24.36 6.52 28.97
C GLU A 353 -24.92 6.99 27.62
N TYR A 354 -25.65 6.12 26.94
CA TYR A 354 -26.30 6.43 25.66
C TYR A 354 -27.77 5.99 25.69
N ASN A 355 -28.68 6.89 25.31
CA ASN A 355 -30.14 6.71 25.37
C ASN A 355 -30.69 6.25 26.75
N GLY A 356 -30.01 6.64 27.85
CA GLY A 356 -30.41 6.26 29.21
C GLY A 356 -30.02 4.83 29.62
N GLN A 357 -29.13 4.20 28.86
CA GLN A 357 -28.57 2.88 29.09
C GLN A 357 -27.04 3.00 29.23
N THR A 358 -26.45 2.30 30.20
CA THR A 358 -24.98 2.17 30.26
C THR A 358 -24.49 1.19 29.20
N TRP A 359 -23.56 1.63 28.35
CA TRP A 359 -22.85 0.85 27.33
C TRP A 359 -21.38 0.68 27.69
N LEU A 360 -20.74 -0.37 27.16
CA LEU A 360 -19.29 -0.38 27.00
C LEU A 360 -18.89 0.52 25.81
N ALA A 361 -17.88 1.36 26.02
CA ALA A 361 -17.32 2.24 25.00
C ALA A 361 -16.29 1.53 24.09
N GLN A 362 -15.80 0.37 24.51
CA GLN A 362 -14.92 -0.50 23.74
C GLN A 362 -15.57 -1.87 23.53
N ASP A 363 -15.12 -2.61 22.53
CA ASP A 363 -15.54 -3.98 22.29
C ASP A 363 -14.85 -4.96 23.28
N MET A 364 -15.49 -6.10 23.53
CA MET A 364 -15.07 -7.08 24.53
C MET A 364 -13.86 -7.89 24.09
N ASP A 365 -12.83 -8.01 24.94
CA ASP A 365 -11.65 -8.87 24.77
C ASP A 365 -11.66 -10.06 25.75
N TYR A 366 -12.84 -10.52 26.17
CA TYR A 366 -12.95 -11.66 27.09
C TYR A 366 -12.56 -12.98 26.40
N PHE A 367 -11.53 -13.64 26.93
CA PHE A 367 -11.06 -14.94 26.44
C PHE A 367 -10.92 -15.97 27.58
N ASP A 368 -11.74 -17.02 27.52
CA ASP A 368 -11.61 -18.19 28.39
C ASP A 368 -10.78 -19.28 27.68
N SER A 369 -9.50 -19.40 28.06
CA SER A 369 -8.61 -20.44 27.53
C SER A 369 -9.01 -21.87 27.90
N SER A 370 -9.93 -22.05 28.86
CA SER A 370 -10.43 -23.36 29.29
C SER A 370 -11.71 -23.79 28.57
N ASP A 371 -12.53 -22.86 28.07
CA ASP A 371 -13.69 -23.17 27.23
C ASP A 371 -13.27 -23.39 25.77
N THR A 372 -13.33 -24.64 25.33
CA THR A 372 -13.02 -25.05 23.95
C THR A 372 -13.82 -24.29 22.87
N LEU A 373 -14.96 -23.69 23.20
CA LEU A 373 -15.70 -22.82 22.29
C LEU A 373 -15.00 -21.46 22.12
N PHE A 374 -14.47 -20.84 23.18
CA PHE A 374 -13.70 -19.59 23.05
C PHE A 374 -12.42 -19.82 22.26
N VAL A 375 -11.68 -20.90 22.56
CA VAL A 375 -10.45 -21.26 21.83
C VAL A 375 -10.71 -21.42 20.33
N LYS A 376 -11.79 -22.10 19.94
CA LYS A 376 -12.10 -22.40 18.53
C LYS A 376 -12.89 -21.32 17.79
N GLN A 377 -13.77 -20.59 18.48
CA GLN A 377 -14.78 -19.69 17.91
C GLN A 377 -14.70 -18.24 18.45
N SER A 378 -13.55 -17.83 18.99
CA SER A 378 -13.12 -16.42 19.03
C SER A 378 -11.82 -16.22 18.24
N ARG A 379 -11.55 -15.00 17.77
CA ARG A 379 -10.33 -14.62 17.06
C ARG A 379 -9.84 -13.26 17.50
N CYS A 380 -8.53 -13.09 17.48
CA CYS A 380 -7.85 -11.86 17.84
C CYS A 380 -7.37 -11.09 16.61
N ALA A 381 -7.61 -9.78 16.51
CA ALA A 381 -7.15 -8.98 15.37
C ALA A 381 -5.62 -8.97 15.18
N LYS A 382 -4.84 -9.19 16.25
CA LYS A 382 -3.37 -9.27 16.18
C LYS A 382 -2.85 -10.59 15.57
N ASN A 383 -3.65 -11.65 15.61
CA ASN A 383 -3.25 -13.01 15.22
C ASN A 383 -4.17 -13.53 14.12
N LEU A 384 -4.08 -12.91 12.94
CA LEU A 384 -4.81 -13.29 11.73
C LEU A 384 -3.89 -14.08 10.79
N GLY A 385 -4.41 -15.17 10.23
CA GLY A 385 -3.67 -16.02 9.30
C GLY A 385 -4.24 -17.42 9.13
N TYR A 386 -3.82 -18.09 8.06
CA TYR A 386 -4.35 -19.37 7.59
C TYR A 386 -3.97 -20.60 8.46
N ARG A 387 -4.44 -20.69 9.72
CA ARG A 387 -4.36 -21.90 10.57
C ARG A 387 -5.33 -21.90 11.75
N GLU A 388 -5.52 -23.08 12.36
CA GLU A 388 -6.07 -23.19 13.71
C GLU A 388 -5.06 -22.62 14.73
N PHE A 389 -5.52 -21.75 15.62
CA PHE A 389 -4.69 -21.18 16.70
C PHE A 389 -4.79 -22.03 17.96
N SER A 390 -3.66 -22.17 18.67
CA SER A 390 -3.64 -22.63 20.06
C SER A 390 -4.30 -21.61 20.99
N ALA A 391 -4.61 -22.03 22.23
CA ALA A 391 -5.14 -21.11 23.24
C ALA A 391 -4.14 -20.01 23.64
N GLU A 392 -2.84 -20.24 23.46
CA GLU A 392 -1.78 -19.27 23.73
C GLU A 392 -1.73 -18.21 22.60
N GLU A 393 -1.69 -18.65 21.33
CA GLU A 393 -1.73 -17.77 20.17
C GLU A 393 -3.05 -16.96 20.08
N ASN A 394 -4.18 -17.54 20.49
CA ASN A 394 -5.46 -16.81 20.51
C ASN A 394 -5.64 -15.93 21.77
N GLY A 395 -4.73 -15.98 22.75
CA GLY A 395 -4.93 -15.42 24.08
C GLY A 395 -4.74 -13.90 24.21
N TYR A 396 -3.92 -13.28 23.37
CA TYR A 396 -3.43 -11.92 23.58
C TYR A 396 -3.92 -10.94 22.48
N CYS A 397 -4.86 -10.04 22.82
CA CYS A 397 -5.26 -8.94 21.92
C CYS A 397 -4.83 -7.55 22.39
N ASP A 398 -4.75 -7.29 23.70
CA ASP A 398 -3.98 -6.14 24.21
C ASP A 398 -4.43 -4.82 23.55
N GLY A 399 -5.73 -4.54 23.71
CA GLY A 399 -6.42 -3.38 23.15
C GLY A 399 -6.85 -3.48 21.69
N ALA A 400 -6.44 -4.52 20.96
CA ALA A 400 -7.04 -4.87 19.68
C ALA A 400 -8.40 -5.56 19.88
N SER A 401 -9.30 -5.43 18.89
CA SER A 401 -10.62 -6.05 18.97
C SER A 401 -10.57 -7.59 18.89
N ARG A 402 -11.42 -8.23 19.70
CA ARG A 402 -11.69 -9.67 19.63
C ARG A 402 -13.04 -9.92 18.98
N PHE A 403 -13.05 -10.87 18.06
CA PHE A 403 -14.19 -11.24 17.26
C PHE A 403 -14.70 -12.61 17.70
N TYR A 404 -16.01 -12.82 17.64
CA TYR A 404 -16.65 -14.04 18.13
C TYR A 404 -17.71 -14.51 17.13
N THR A 405 -17.95 -15.82 17.05
CA THR A 405 -19.14 -16.31 16.35
C THR A 405 -20.41 -16.06 17.18
N VAL A 406 -21.58 -16.10 16.55
CA VAL A 406 -22.90 -15.99 17.20
C VAL A 406 -23.15 -17.01 18.34
N ASN A 407 -22.39 -18.11 18.38
CA ASN A 407 -22.49 -19.11 19.45
C ASN A 407 -21.71 -18.68 20.70
N VAL A 408 -20.56 -18.04 20.51
CA VAL A 408 -19.70 -17.59 21.62
C VAL A 408 -20.18 -16.23 22.13
N SER A 409 -20.63 -15.32 21.26
CA SER A 409 -21.06 -13.96 21.64
C SER A 409 -22.09 -13.94 22.78
N LYS A 410 -22.99 -14.92 22.83
CA LYS A 410 -24.00 -15.12 23.88
C LYS A 410 -23.42 -15.45 25.27
N LYS A 411 -22.13 -15.76 25.37
CA LYS A 411 -21.36 -15.97 26.62
C LYS A 411 -20.38 -14.82 26.93
N VAL A 412 -20.17 -13.90 26.00
CA VAL A 412 -19.10 -12.90 26.12
C VAL A 412 -19.43 -11.84 27.15
N CYS A 413 -20.67 -11.33 27.20
CA CYS A 413 -21.05 -10.32 28.19
C CYS A 413 -21.11 -10.92 29.62
N PRO A 414 -20.47 -10.27 30.62
CA PRO A 414 -20.44 -10.76 32.00
C PRO A 414 -21.78 -10.62 32.73
N GLU A 415 -21.88 -11.13 33.96
CA GLU A 415 -23.05 -10.94 34.81
C GLU A 415 -23.32 -9.43 35.04
N GLY A 416 -24.61 -9.05 35.07
CA GLY A 416 -25.02 -7.64 35.05
C GLY A 416 -25.00 -6.97 33.67
N TRP A 417 -24.42 -7.61 32.65
CA TRP A 417 -24.35 -7.14 31.27
C TRP A 417 -24.99 -8.14 30.29
N ARG A 418 -25.37 -7.67 29.10
CA ARG A 418 -25.98 -8.46 28.03
C ARG A 418 -25.55 -7.95 26.66
N LEU A 419 -25.79 -8.74 25.62
CA LEU A 419 -25.77 -8.22 24.26
C LEU A 419 -26.89 -7.14 24.12
N PRO A 420 -26.65 -6.07 23.36
CA PRO A 420 -27.71 -5.16 22.96
C PRO A 420 -28.75 -5.90 22.12
N LYS A 421 -29.99 -5.45 22.20
CA LYS A 421 -31.11 -5.81 21.33
C LYS A 421 -31.20 -4.79 20.20
N LYS A 422 -31.99 -5.10 19.18
CA LYS A 422 -32.39 -4.11 18.16
C LYS A 422 -33.03 -2.86 18.75
N GLU A 423 -33.73 -3.00 19.88
CA GLU A 423 -34.39 -1.90 20.59
C GLU A 423 -33.41 -0.93 21.27
N ASP A 424 -32.21 -1.39 21.67
CA ASP A 424 -31.19 -0.52 22.27
C ASP A 424 -30.48 0.33 21.18
N TRP A 425 -30.40 -0.17 19.94
CA TRP A 425 -29.69 0.47 18.82
C TRP A 425 -30.63 1.25 17.90
N THR A 426 -31.11 2.39 18.39
CA THR A 426 -32.18 3.18 17.76
C THR A 426 -31.79 3.91 16.46
N ILE A 427 -30.55 3.78 15.97
CA ILE A 427 -30.08 4.43 14.73
C ILE A 427 -30.30 3.58 13.47
N ASN A 428 -30.78 2.34 13.60
CA ASN A 428 -31.04 1.48 12.44
C ASN A 428 -32.08 2.09 11.48
N GLY A 429 -31.80 2.04 10.18
CA GLY A 429 -32.66 2.62 9.13
C GLY A 429 -32.62 4.14 9.05
N ILE A 430 -31.60 4.79 9.63
CA ILE A 430 -31.42 6.24 9.60
C ILE A 430 -31.38 6.78 8.17
N GLY A 431 -32.21 7.79 7.87
CA GLY A 431 -32.24 8.43 6.56
C GLY A 431 -30.97 9.25 6.28
N TYR A 432 -30.53 9.26 5.01
CA TYR A 432 -29.28 9.88 4.53
C TYR A 432 -28.95 11.24 5.17
N ASN A 433 -29.90 12.19 5.18
CA ASN A 433 -29.67 13.54 5.72
C ASN A 433 -29.39 13.54 7.23
N SER A 434 -30.05 12.66 7.99
CA SER A 434 -29.79 12.49 9.42
C SER A 434 -28.49 11.72 9.67
N ALA A 435 -28.16 10.76 8.80
CA ALA A 435 -26.94 9.98 8.89
C ALA A 435 -25.68 10.86 8.79
N LEU A 436 -25.72 11.91 7.95
CA LEU A 436 -24.62 12.87 7.78
C LEU A 436 -24.17 13.56 9.07
N THR A 437 -25.10 13.86 9.98
CA THR A 437 -24.83 14.62 11.22
C THR A 437 -24.85 13.76 12.48
N THR A 438 -25.54 12.62 12.45
CA THR A 438 -25.70 11.73 13.59
C THR A 438 -24.57 10.72 13.68
N LEU A 439 -24.20 10.05 12.59
CA LEU A 439 -23.21 8.96 12.62
C LEU A 439 -21.80 9.40 13.06
N PRO A 440 -21.25 10.58 12.67
CA PRO A 440 -19.95 11.07 13.16
C PRO A 440 -19.79 11.10 14.69
N LYS A 441 -20.89 11.18 15.43
CA LYS A 441 -20.90 11.30 16.90
C LYS A 441 -20.62 9.99 17.66
N PHE A 442 -20.58 8.87 16.94
CA PHE A 442 -20.43 7.53 17.53
C PHE A 442 -19.03 6.94 17.35
N TYR A 443 -18.33 7.30 16.29
CA TYR A 443 -17.04 6.68 15.94
C TYR A 443 -15.88 7.36 16.66
N VAL A 444 -14.78 6.61 16.82
CA VAL A 444 -13.50 7.05 17.37
C VAL A 444 -13.12 8.46 16.89
N ILE A 445 -12.79 9.35 17.84
CA ILE A 445 -12.42 10.74 17.53
C ILE A 445 -11.26 10.83 16.53
N GLY A 446 -11.44 11.65 15.50
CA GLY A 446 -10.45 11.81 14.44
C GLY A 446 -10.34 10.63 13.47
N SER A 447 -11.14 9.57 13.62
CA SER A 447 -11.38 8.67 12.50
C SER A 447 -12.20 9.37 11.42
N PHE A 448 -12.15 8.86 10.19
CA PHE A 448 -12.89 9.42 9.07
C PHE A 448 -13.88 8.39 8.56
N ILE A 449 -15.10 8.87 8.34
CA ILE A 449 -16.20 8.06 7.86
C ILE A 449 -16.12 8.01 6.33
N ARG A 450 -16.35 9.15 5.65
CA ARG A 450 -16.29 9.23 4.17
C ARG A 450 -14.93 9.70 3.63
N GLY A 451 -13.82 9.24 4.21
CA GLY A 451 -12.56 9.95 4.06
C GLY A 451 -12.65 11.40 4.58
N LYS A 452 -11.83 12.30 4.01
CA LYS A 452 -11.59 13.68 4.49
C LYS A 452 -12.83 14.45 4.94
N ASP A 453 -13.93 14.27 4.22
CA ASP A 453 -15.09 15.15 4.29
C ASP A 453 -15.91 15.00 5.57
N ARG A 454 -15.72 13.91 6.35
CA ARG A 454 -16.48 13.66 7.58
C ARG A 454 -15.61 13.03 8.68
N ALA A 455 -14.97 13.89 9.47
CA ALA A 455 -14.30 13.53 10.72
C ALA A 455 -15.32 13.12 11.79
N ALA A 456 -15.00 12.07 12.54
CA ALA A 456 -15.76 11.62 13.69
C ALA A 456 -15.45 12.47 14.95
N THR A 457 -16.49 12.75 15.73
CA THR A 457 -16.45 13.64 16.91
C THR A 457 -16.59 12.91 18.25
N ASP A 458 -17.06 11.65 18.24
CA ASP A 458 -17.28 10.81 19.44
C ASP A 458 -17.98 11.54 20.61
N GLU A 459 -19.01 12.34 20.30
CA GLU A 459 -19.77 13.12 21.29
C GLU A 459 -20.54 12.24 22.30
N TYR A 460 -20.78 10.97 21.97
CA TYR A 460 -21.44 10.00 22.86
C TYR A 460 -20.45 9.13 23.65
N GLY A 461 -19.14 9.29 23.45
CA GLY A 461 -18.13 8.42 24.06
C GLY A 461 -18.37 6.95 23.77
N LEU A 462 -18.86 6.65 22.56
CA LEU A 462 -19.10 5.27 22.12
C LEU A 462 -17.90 4.72 21.34
N SER A 463 -17.00 5.56 20.85
CA SER A 463 -15.70 5.15 20.29
C SER A 463 -15.80 3.95 19.33
N LEU A 464 -16.82 3.93 18.46
CA LEU A 464 -17.06 2.84 17.53
C LEU A 464 -15.88 2.71 16.57
N ARG A 465 -15.26 1.52 16.55
CA ARG A 465 -14.13 1.18 15.68
C ARG A 465 -14.63 0.54 14.39
N MET A 466 -13.97 0.83 13.27
CA MET A 466 -14.34 0.35 11.92
C MET A 466 -13.68 -0.99 11.59
N ASP A 467 -13.70 -1.90 12.57
CA ASP A 467 -12.89 -3.12 12.58
C ASP A 467 -13.43 -4.22 11.67
N GLY A 468 -14.58 -4.03 11.02
CA GLY A 468 -15.14 -5.06 10.16
C GLY A 468 -15.55 -6.33 10.91
N ALA A 469 -15.34 -7.46 10.25
CA ALA A 469 -15.54 -8.81 10.73
C ALA A 469 -14.39 -9.71 10.22
N ILE A 470 -14.39 -10.98 10.61
CA ILE A 470 -13.45 -11.99 10.08
C ILE A 470 -14.23 -13.11 9.42
N ASP A 471 -13.79 -13.51 8.23
CA ASP A 471 -14.41 -14.58 7.45
C ASP A 471 -14.31 -15.96 8.15
N PRO A 472 -15.22 -16.91 7.84
CA PRO A 472 -15.14 -18.26 8.40
C PRO A 472 -14.10 -19.17 7.76
N TYR A 473 -13.47 -18.82 6.63
CA TYR A 473 -12.72 -19.75 5.78
C TYR A 473 -11.21 -19.49 5.71
N GLY A 474 -10.73 -18.26 5.94
CA GLY A 474 -9.32 -17.88 5.84
C GLY A 474 -8.73 -17.23 7.11
N GLY A 475 -9.57 -16.60 7.93
CA GLY A 475 -9.11 -15.63 8.93
C GLY A 475 -8.86 -14.24 8.33
N ASP A 476 -9.40 -13.97 7.14
CA ASP A 476 -9.25 -12.71 6.42
C ASP A 476 -10.30 -11.68 6.90
N MET A 477 -9.90 -10.41 6.96
CA MET A 477 -10.77 -9.32 7.40
C MET A 477 -11.82 -8.99 6.34
N THR A 478 -13.10 -9.10 6.71
CA THR A 478 -14.25 -8.71 5.89
C THR A 478 -14.81 -7.37 6.39
N LEU A 479 -15.55 -6.66 5.53
CA LEU A 479 -16.28 -5.43 5.92
C LEU A 479 -15.42 -4.35 6.61
N THR A 480 -14.11 -4.30 6.34
CA THR A 480 -13.19 -3.26 6.85
C THR A 480 -13.68 -1.88 6.44
N GLY A 481 -13.77 -0.94 7.39
CA GLY A 481 -14.40 0.37 7.18
C GLY A 481 -15.84 0.46 7.72
N TYR A 482 -16.45 -0.66 8.12
CA TYR A 482 -17.71 -0.69 8.85
C TYR A 482 -17.46 -0.98 10.34
N ASN A 483 -18.25 -0.36 11.23
CA ASN A 483 -18.35 -0.82 12.61
C ASN A 483 -19.44 -1.89 12.68
N LEU A 484 -19.11 -3.03 13.30
CA LEU A 484 -20.07 -4.12 13.51
C LEU A 484 -20.03 -4.60 14.97
N PHE A 485 -21.20 -5.00 15.49
CA PHE A 485 -21.28 -5.75 16.75
C PHE A 485 -22.53 -6.64 16.82
N TRP A 486 -22.42 -7.75 17.56
CA TRP A 486 -23.53 -8.69 17.79
C TRP A 486 -24.69 -8.09 18.59
N LEU A 487 -25.90 -8.50 18.22
CA LEU A 487 -27.13 -8.30 18.98
C LEU A 487 -27.66 -9.62 19.56
N GLU A 488 -28.49 -9.54 20.60
CA GLU A 488 -29.08 -10.68 21.34
C GLU A 488 -29.90 -11.61 20.42
N GLU A 489 -30.54 -11.06 19.40
CA GLU A 489 -31.34 -11.80 18.41
C GLU A 489 -30.52 -12.72 17.49
N GLY A 490 -29.18 -12.71 17.59
CA GLY A 490 -28.29 -13.52 16.75
C GLY A 490 -28.03 -12.93 15.36
N VAL A 491 -28.25 -11.62 15.22
CA VAL A 491 -27.85 -10.80 14.07
C VAL A 491 -26.77 -9.82 14.53
N TYR A 492 -26.14 -9.10 13.61
CA TYR A 492 -25.28 -7.98 13.97
C TYR A 492 -25.85 -6.66 13.43
N THR A 493 -25.41 -5.54 14.02
CA THR A 493 -25.56 -4.24 13.37
C THR A 493 -24.36 -4.00 12.45
N GLU A 494 -24.63 -3.42 11.29
CA GLU A 494 -23.65 -2.95 10.32
C GLU A 494 -23.79 -1.43 10.25
N ASN A 495 -22.87 -0.73 10.90
CA ASN A 495 -22.82 0.71 10.96
C ASN A 495 -21.79 1.19 9.96
N GLY A 496 -22.26 1.91 8.95
CA GLY A 496 -21.42 2.48 7.92
C GLY A 496 -21.57 3.99 7.84
N ASP A 497 -21.30 4.47 6.63
CA ASP A 497 -21.13 5.87 6.34
C ASP A 497 -22.41 6.70 6.46
N LEU A 498 -23.47 6.16 5.87
CA LEU A 498 -24.71 6.86 5.56
C LEU A 498 -25.92 6.00 5.94
N PHE A 499 -25.67 4.91 6.66
CA PHE A 499 -26.63 3.89 7.05
C PHE A 499 -26.18 3.22 8.35
N SER A 500 -27.16 2.66 9.04
CA SER A 500 -26.98 1.65 10.07
C SER A 500 -28.09 0.63 9.82
N ASN A 501 -27.74 -0.64 9.68
CA ASN A 501 -28.67 -1.71 9.35
C ASN A 501 -28.45 -2.93 10.24
N PHE A 502 -29.50 -3.74 10.42
CA PHE A 502 -29.37 -5.07 11.02
C PHE A 502 -29.18 -6.12 9.91
N SER A 503 -28.03 -6.79 9.94
CA SER A 503 -27.61 -7.79 8.96
C SER A 503 -27.63 -9.19 9.60
N ASN A 504 -28.22 -10.15 8.90
CA ASN A 504 -28.19 -11.55 9.32
C ASN A 504 -26.86 -12.18 8.89
N VAL A 505 -26.33 -13.10 9.70
CA VAL A 505 -25.24 -13.99 9.27
C VAL A 505 -25.65 -14.74 8.00
N ASP A 506 -24.81 -14.76 6.97
CA ASP A 506 -25.10 -15.56 5.78
C ASP A 506 -25.21 -17.04 6.19
N TYR A 507 -26.32 -17.68 5.80
CA TYR A 507 -26.61 -19.07 6.14
C TYR A 507 -25.62 -20.07 5.51
N ARG A 508 -24.88 -19.63 4.49
CA ARG A 508 -23.75 -20.34 3.86
C ARG A 508 -22.48 -20.20 4.70
N GLU A 509 -22.28 -19.02 5.27
CA GLU A 509 -21.10 -18.60 6.05
C GLU A 509 -21.32 -18.81 7.55
N LYS A 510 -21.61 -20.06 7.95
CA LYS A 510 -21.79 -20.47 9.35
C LYS A 510 -20.50 -20.35 10.16
N GLY A 511 -20.11 -19.12 10.50
CA GLY A 511 -18.93 -18.85 11.31
C GLY A 511 -18.29 -17.48 11.12
N GLU A 512 -18.92 -16.49 10.47
CA GLU A 512 -18.39 -15.11 10.52
C GLU A 512 -18.18 -14.67 11.98
N TYR A 513 -17.04 -14.04 12.25
CA TYR A 513 -16.68 -13.55 13.58
C TYR A 513 -16.88 -12.03 13.60
N VAL A 514 -17.71 -11.54 14.51
CA VAL A 514 -18.03 -10.11 14.67
C VAL A 514 -17.67 -9.68 16.10
N PRO A 515 -17.27 -8.42 16.35
CA PRO A 515 -17.03 -7.93 17.71
C PRO A 515 -18.28 -8.05 18.60
N VAL A 516 -18.05 -8.06 19.91
CA VAL A 516 -19.13 -7.98 20.91
C VAL A 516 -19.00 -6.68 21.67
N ARG A 517 -20.10 -5.94 21.74
CA ARG A 517 -20.27 -4.80 22.64
C ARG A 517 -21.41 -5.10 23.60
N CYS A 518 -21.24 -4.76 24.88
CA CYS A 518 -22.23 -5.10 25.90
C CYS A 518 -22.95 -3.85 26.42
N VAL A 519 -24.21 -4.05 26.80
CA VAL A 519 -25.04 -3.08 27.53
C VAL A 519 -25.40 -3.65 28.89
N LYS A 520 -25.57 -2.77 29.87
CA LYS A 520 -25.98 -3.16 31.23
C LYS A 520 -27.43 -3.68 31.21
N LYS A 521 -27.75 -4.65 32.07
CA LYS A 521 -29.09 -5.27 32.13
C LYS A 521 -30.16 -4.36 32.73
#